data_AF-L0GYZ8-F1
#
_entry.id   AF-L0GYZ8-F1
#
_cell.length_a   1.000
_cell.length_b   1.000
_cell.length_c   1.000
_cell.angle_alpha   90.00
_cell.angle_beta   90.00
_cell.angle_gamma   90.00
#
_symmetry.space_group_name_H-M   'P 1'
#
loop_
_entity.id
_entity.type
_entity.pdbx_description
1 polymer ?
#
loop_
_entity_poly.entity_id
_entity_poly.type
_entity_poly.pdbx_seq_one_letter_code
_entity_poly.pdbx_strand_id
1 'polypeptide(L)'
;MASAALLTAMAQLGAAGDLTAYAYVELTKEAMERKAEGLSQLIAEISSFSGSADAWISREGQLNAGFDGQHEALCANYGVSPEEYLLFYAANEADVESYLDAHPEDRSEIEGLEAQISAALDEFEQLKIDLLELEPLDEEDPLPPGV
;
A
#
# COMPACT_ATOMS: atom_id res chain seq x y z
N MET A 1 7.75 -25.51 -14.32
CA MET A 1 7.58 -25.16 -15.75
C MET A 1 6.75 -23.88 -15.77
N ALA A 2 7.41 -22.72 -15.77
CA ALA A 2 6.71 -21.45 -15.92
C ALA A 2 6.09 -21.42 -17.32
N SER A 3 4.77 -21.20 -17.37
CA SER A 3 3.96 -21.34 -18.57
C SER A 3 4.42 -20.35 -19.65
N ALA A 4 4.45 -20.78 -20.92
CA ALA A 4 4.76 -19.91 -22.06
C ALA A 4 3.84 -18.68 -22.17
N ALA A 5 2.69 -18.71 -21.47
CA ALA A 5 1.80 -17.59 -21.27
C ALA A 5 2.48 -16.42 -20.53
N LEU A 6 3.28 -16.70 -19.49
CA LEU A 6 3.99 -15.67 -18.73
C LEU A 6 5.03 -14.94 -19.59
N LEU A 7 5.75 -15.69 -20.42
CA LEU A 7 6.74 -15.15 -21.36
C LEU A 7 6.12 -14.37 -22.51
N THR A 8 4.87 -14.68 -22.88
CA THR A 8 4.13 -13.95 -23.92
C THR A 8 3.52 -12.66 -23.37
N ALA A 9 3.01 -12.69 -22.14
CA ALA A 9 2.55 -11.50 -21.42
C ALA A 9 3.69 -10.49 -21.20
N MET A 10 4.89 -10.96 -20.82
CA MET A 10 6.07 -10.11 -20.66
C MET A 10 6.57 -9.51 -22.00
N ALA A 11 6.27 -10.14 -23.14
CA ALA A 11 6.63 -9.63 -24.45
C ALA A 11 5.64 -8.58 -25.01
N GLN A 12 4.49 -8.39 -24.35
CA GLN A 12 3.52 -7.32 -24.65
C GLN A 12 3.73 -6.05 -23.82
N LEU A 13 4.70 -6.03 -22.88
CA LEU A 13 5.24 -4.79 -22.33
C LEU A 13 6.04 -4.07 -23.42
N GLY A 14 5.30 -3.42 -24.31
CA GLY A 14 5.81 -2.56 -25.35
C GLY A 14 6.67 -1.45 -24.77
N ALA A 15 7.69 -1.08 -25.53
CA ALA A 15 8.50 0.11 -25.29
C ALA A 15 7.62 1.32 -24.95
N ALA A 16 8.01 2.07 -23.91
CA ALA A 16 7.46 3.36 -23.47
C ALA A 16 6.37 3.95 -24.38
N GLY A 17 5.11 3.83 -23.97
CA GLY A 17 3.96 4.45 -24.63
C GLY A 17 2.69 3.61 -24.48
N ASP A 18 1.85 4.03 -23.55
CA ASP A 18 0.49 3.56 -23.27
C ASP A 18 0.37 2.28 -22.43
N LEU A 19 0.22 2.50 -21.11
CA LEU A 19 -0.34 1.52 -20.19
C LEU A 19 -1.66 1.01 -20.78
N THR A 20 -1.82 -0.31 -20.89
CA THR A 20 -3.07 -0.93 -21.39
C THR A 20 -3.97 -1.27 -20.21
N ALA A 21 -5.27 -1.54 -20.45
CA ALA A 21 -6.17 -2.01 -19.40
C ALA A 21 -5.63 -3.27 -18.68
N TYR A 22 -5.07 -4.21 -19.44
CA TYR A 22 -4.39 -5.40 -18.88
C TYR A 22 -3.20 -5.01 -17.98
N ALA A 23 -2.26 -4.20 -18.51
CA ALA A 23 -1.08 -3.80 -17.75
C ALA A 23 -1.42 -2.96 -16.52
N TYR A 24 -2.48 -2.14 -16.60
CA TYR A 24 -3.04 -1.42 -15.47
C TYR A 24 -3.58 -2.37 -14.41
N VAL A 25 -4.38 -3.38 -14.77
CA VAL A 25 -4.93 -4.36 -13.82
C VAL A 25 -3.83 -5.17 -13.15
N GLU A 26 -2.82 -5.63 -13.89
CA GLU A 26 -1.67 -6.33 -13.31
C GLU A 26 -0.87 -5.44 -12.36
N LEU A 27 -0.60 -4.19 -12.76
CA LEU A 27 0.05 -3.19 -11.90
C LEU A 27 -0.78 -2.93 -10.64
N THR A 28 -2.10 -2.82 -10.76
CA THR A 28 -3.02 -2.62 -9.62
C THR A 28 -2.93 -3.77 -8.64
N LYS A 29 -3.00 -5.02 -9.12
CA LYS A 29 -2.86 -6.21 -8.27
C LYS A 29 -1.52 -6.22 -7.55
N GLU A 30 -0.40 -6.06 -8.27
CA GLU A 30 0.93 -6.07 -7.66
C GLU A 30 1.12 -4.92 -6.66
N ALA A 31 0.57 -3.73 -6.96
CA ALA A 31 0.63 -2.58 -6.06
C ALA A 31 -0.17 -2.84 -4.77
N MET A 32 -1.33 -3.48 -4.89
CA MET A 32 -2.19 -3.83 -3.77
C MET A 32 -1.59 -4.95 -2.90
N GLU A 33 -1.02 -5.99 -3.50
CA GLU A 33 -0.28 -7.04 -2.79
C GLU A 33 0.85 -6.42 -1.96
N ARG A 34 1.68 -5.57 -2.57
CA ARG A 34 2.77 -4.88 -1.85
C ARG A 34 2.25 -3.96 -0.74
N LYS A 35 1.10 -3.31 -0.94
CA LYS A 35 0.47 -2.50 0.11
C LYS A 35 0.01 -3.36 1.27
N ALA A 36 -0.61 -4.51 1.01
CA ALA A 36 -1.01 -5.46 2.05
C ALA A 36 0.20 -6.01 2.83
N GLU A 37 1.30 -6.33 2.14
CA GLU A 37 2.57 -6.72 2.75
C GLU A 37 3.16 -5.61 3.62
N GLY A 38 3.19 -4.37 3.11
CA GLY A 38 3.68 -3.20 3.85
C GLY A 38 2.87 -2.93 5.12
N LEU A 39 1.54 -3.04 5.06
CA LEU A 39 0.68 -2.94 6.24
C LEU A 39 0.93 -4.07 7.24
N SER A 40 1.11 -5.29 6.76
CA SER A 40 1.45 -6.43 7.63
C SER A 40 2.79 -6.21 8.35
N GLN A 41 3.77 -5.61 7.66
CA GLN A 41 5.04 -5.23 8.26
C GLN A 41 4.86 -4.12 9.31
N LEU A 42 4.06 -3.10 9.04
CA LEU A 42 3.76 -2.03 9.99
C LEU A 42 3.07 -2.56 11.26
N ILE A 43 2.10 -3.46 11.11
CA ILE A 43 1.41 -4.14 12.22
C ILE A 43 2.42 -4.92 13.08
N ALA A 44 3.33 -5.68 12.45
CA ALA A 44 4.34 -6.44 13.17
C ALA A 44 5.34 -5.53 13.91
N GLU A 45 5.77 -4.43 13.28
CA GLU A 45 6.68 -3.46 13.88
C GLU A 45 6.01 -2.74 15.05
N ILE A 46 4.78 -2.25 14.93
CA ILE A 46 4.10 -1.53 16.01
C ILE A 46 3.78 -2.43 17.19
N SER A 47 3.35 -3.67 16.93
CA SER A 47 3.01 -4.65 17.98
C SER A 47 4.22 -5.06 18.84
N SER A 48 5.43 -4.93 18.30
CA SER A 48 6.68 -5.24 19.02
C SER A 48 7.45 -4.00 19.46
N PHE A 49 6.91 -2.81 19.19
CA PHE A 49 7.57 -1.56 19.50
C PHE A 49 7.50 -1.25 21.00
N SER A 50 8.64 -0.87 21.59
CA SER A 50 8.74 -0.56 23.01
C SER A 50 9.32 0.84 23.29
N GLY A 51 9.35 1.70 22.27
CA GLY A 51 9.84 3.09 22.37
C GLY A 51 8.74 4.10 22.72
N SER A 52 9.08 5.39 22.69
CA SER A 52 8.11 6.48 22.83
C SER A 52 7.29 6.70 21.56
N ALA A 53 6.18 7.43 21.68
CA ALA A 53 5.36 7.83 20.53
C ALA A 53 6.19 8.56 19.46
N ASP A 54 7.06 9.49 19.85
CA ASP A 54 7.94 10.20 18.92
C ASP A 54 8.90 9.27 18.16
N ALA A 55 9.45 8.26 18.85
CA ALA A 55 10.32 7.27 18.23
C ALA A 55 9.53 6.40 17.24
N TRP A 56 8.26 6.10 17.54
CA TRP A 56 7.36 5.41 16.62
C TRP A 56 7.06 6.25 15.38
N ILE A 57 6.69 7.52 15.52
CA ILE A 57 6.40 8.42 14.40
C ILE A 57 7.59 8.49 13.43
N SER A 58 8.81 8.59 13.96
CA SER A 58 10.02 8.57 13.14
C SER A 58 10.22 7.23 12.42
N ARG A 59 9.96 6.11 13.10
CA ARG A 59 10.07 4.75 12.54
C ARG A 59 9.04 4.50 11.45
N GLU A 60 7.78 4.85 11.69
CA GLU A 60 6.68 4.77 10.73
C GLU A 60 7.00 5.57 9.47
N GLY A 61 7.49 6.81 9.62
CA GLY A 61 7.90 7.64 8.48
C GLY A 61 9.00 7.01 7.63
N GLN A 62 9.98 6.34 8.24
CA GLN A 62 11.04 5.63 7.50
C GLN A 62 10.51 4.40 6.75
N LEU A 63 9.59 3.65 7.35
CA LEU A 63 8.97 2.50 6.72
C LEU A 63 8.10 2.93 5.53
N ASN A 64 7.26 3.95 5.71
CA ASN A 64 6.42 4.51 4.65
C ASN A 64 7.24 5.04 3.48
N ALA A 65 8.32 5.79 3.73
CA ALA A 65 9.22 6.23 2.67
C ALA A 65 9.85 5.05 1.89
N GLY A 66 10.10 3.93 2.57
CA GLY A 66 10.54 2.69 1.93
C GLY A 66 9.48 2.09 1.01
N PHE A 67 8.22 2.05 1.44
CA PHE A 67 7.10 1.57 0.63
C PHE A 67 6.81 2.48 -0.56
N ASP A 68 6.87 3.81 -0.38
CA ASP A 68 6.70 4.78 -1.46
C ASP A 68 7.75 4.56 -2.56
N GLY A 69 9.03 4.38 -2.18
CA GLY A 69 10.09 4.08 -3.14
C GLY A 69 9.90 2.74 -3.86
N GLN A 70 9.33 1.72 -3.19
CA GLN A 70 8.99 0.45 -3.84
C GLN A 70 7.81 0.59 -4.81
N HIS A 71 6.82 1.42 -4.50
CA HIS A 71 5.68 1.70 -5.37
C HIS A 71 6.11 2.50 -6.61
N GLU A 72 6.98 3.50 -6.44
CA GLU A 72 7.60 4.23 -7.55
C GLU A 72 8.37 3.29 -8.49
N ALA A 73 9.20 2.41 -7.92
CA ALA A 73 9.96 1.43 -8.70
C ALA A 73 9.04 0.44 -9.42
N LEU A 74 7.92 0.05 -8.79
CA LEU A 74 6.91 -0.80 -9.41
C LEU A 74 6.28 -0.10 -10.62
N CYS A 75 5.77 1.12 -10.46
CA CYS A 75 5.19 1.88 -11.57
C CYS A 75 6.19 2.03 -12.73
N ALA A 76 7.45 2.33 -12.41
CA ALA A 76 8.51 2.47 -13.39
C ALA A 76 8.77 1.17 -14.19
N ASN A 77 8.59 -0.01 -13.60
CA ASN A 77 8.69 -1.29 -14.32
C ASN A 77 7.59 -1.46 -15.38
N TYR A 78 6.44 -0.82 -15.19
CA TYR A 78 5.34 -0.76 -16.16
C TYR A 78 5.47 0.45 -17.10
N GLY A 79 6.56 1.21 -17.00
CA GLY A 79 6.84 2.36 -17.86
C GLY A 79 5.98 3.59 -17.54
N VAL A 80 5.40 3.67 -16.35
CA VAL A 80 4.56 4.80 -15.90
C VAL A 80 5.07 5.37 -14.58
N SER A 81 4.73 6.62 -14.30
CA SER A 81 4.83 7.21 -12.97
C SER A 81 3.62 6.84 -12.09
N PRO A 82 3.74 6.96 -10.76
CA PRO A 82 2.58 6.78 -9.87
C PRO A 82 1.41 7.73 -10.19
N GLU A 83 1.69 8.96 -10.62
CA GLU A 83 0.66 9.92 -11.01
C GLU A 83 -0.09 9.46 -12.28
N GLU A 84 0.64 8.99 -13.30
CA GLU A 84 0.03 8.44 -14.51
C GLU A 84 -0.80 7.20 -14.21
N TYR A 85 -0.32 6.32 -13.33
CA TYR A 85 -1.07 5.17 -12.85
C TYR A 85 -2.40 5.57 -12.18
N LEU A 86 -2.38 6.54 -11.26
CA LEU A 86 -3.59 7.02 -10.58
C LEU A 86 -4.61 7.66 -11.53
N LEU A 87 -4.13 8.37 -12.55
CA LEU A 87 -5.00 9.04 -13.53
C LEU A 87 -5.51 8.08 -14.62
N PHE A 88 -4.87 6.93 -14.80
CA PHE A 88 -5.18 6.01 -15.89
C PHE A 88 -6.63 5.51 -15.85
N TYR A 89 -7.11 5.05 -14.69
CA TYR A 89 -8.48 4.55 -14.54
C TYR A 89 -9.51 5.63 -14.88
N ALA A 90 -9.33 6.85 -14.36
CA ALA A 90 -10.26 7.94 -14.63
C ALA A 90 -10.34 8.30 -16.13
N ALA A 91 -9.26 8.11 -16.88
CA ALA A 91 -9.21 8.35 -18.31
C ALA A 91 -9.70 7.16 -19.16
N ASN A 92 -9.64 5.93 -18.63
CA ASN A 92 -9.84 4.68 -19.39
C ASN A 92 -10.82 3.70 -18.70
N GLU A 93 -11.71 4.20 -17.84
CA GLU A 93 -12.64 3.40 -17.03
C GLU A 93 -13.37 2.35 -17.86
N ALA A 94 -13.93 2.72 -19.02
CA ALA A 94 -14.65 1.80 -19.88
C ALA A 94 -13.79 0.63 -20.40
N ASP A 95 -12.52 0.87 -20.69
CA ASP A 95 -11.61 -0.16 -21.19
C ASP A 95 -11.16 -1.09 -20.05
N VAL A 96 -10.92 -0.53 -18.86
CA VAL A 96 -10.61 -1.32 -17.65
C VAL A 96 -11.79 -2.18 -17.22
N GLU A 97 -13.00 -1.61 -17.15
CA GLU A 97 -14.20 -2.37 -16.80
C GLU A 97 -14.52 -3.46 -17.83
N SER A 98 -14.38 -3.16 -19.13
CA SER A 98 -14.52 -4.16 -20.18
C SER A 98 -13.52 -5.31 -20.04
N TYR A 99 -12.27 -4.99 -19.66
CA TYR A 99 -11.27 -6.01 -19.36
C TYR A 99 -11.67 -6.85 -18.13
N LEU A 100 -12.09 -6.23 -17.03
CA LEU A 100 -12.46 -6.92 -15.78
C LEU A 100 -13.74 -7.76 -15.93
N ASP A 101 -14.69 -7.34 -16.76
CA ASP A 101 -15.88 -8.13 -17.11
C ASP A 101 -15.52 -9.40 -17.90
N ALA A 102 -14.47 -9.33 -18.72
CA ALA A 102 -13.95 -10.47 -19.45
C ALA A 102 -13.07 -11.40 -18.58
N HIS A 103 -12.51 -10.88 -17.47
CA HIS A 103 -11.61 -11.58 -16.55
C HIS A 103 -12.10 -11.46 -15.09
N PRO A 104 -13.23 -12.10 -14.75
CA PRO A 104 -13.83 -11.98 -13.42
C PRO A 104 -12.94 -12.49 -12.27
N GLU A 105 -11.97 -13.35 -12.57
CA GLU A 105 -10.92 -13.77 -11.64
C GLU A 105 -10.04 -12.59 -11.18
N ASP A 106 -9.64 -11.71 -12.10
CA ASP A 106 -8.83 -10.53 -11.78
C ASP A 106 -9.64 -9.55 -10.93
N ARG A 107 -10.94 -9.39 -11.23
CA ARG A 107 -11.86 -8.58 -10.40
C ARG A 107 -11.98 -9.15 -8.99
N SER A 108 -12.20 -10.45 -8.86
CA SER A 108 -12.33 -11.12 -7.56
C SER A 108 -11.03 -11.03 -6.74
N GLU A 109 -9.88 -11.10 -7.40
CA GLU A 109 -8.57 -10.94 -6.77
C GLU A 109 -8.37 -9.52 -6.24
N ILE A 110 -8.69 -8.49 -7.04
CA ILE A 110 -8.66 -7.09 -6.61
C ILE A 110 -9.59 -6.88 -5.41
N GLU A 111 -10.85 -7.30 -5.49
CA GLU A 111 -11.82 -7.16 -4.38
C GLU A 111 -11.33 -7.86 -3.10
N GLY A 112 -10.68 -9.02 -3.23
CA GLY A 112 -10.06 -9.73 -2.11
C GLY A 112 -8.91 -8.95 -1.48
N LEU A 113 -8.03 -8.37 -2.31
CA LEU A 113 -6.93 -7.53 -1.85
C LEU A 113 -7.43 -6.23 -1.21
N GLU A 114 -8.49 -5.61 -1.73
CA GLU A 114 -9.13 -4.42 -1.12
C GLU A 114 -9.61 -4.74 0.29
N ALA A 115 -10.31 -5.86 0.47
CA ALA A 115 -10.80 -6.29 1.77
C ALA A 115 -9.65 -6.58 2.76
N GLN A 116 -8.57 -7.21 2.28
CA GLN A 116 -7.38 -7.47 3.09
C GLN A 116 -6.70 -6.18 3.53
N ILE A 117 -6.51 -5.22 2.61
CA ILE A 117 -5.91 -3.91 2.90
C ILE A 117 -6.76 -3.14 3.89
N SER A 118 -8.09 -3.14 3.73
CA SER A 118 -9.00 -2.46 4.65
C SER A 118 -8.88 -3.02 6.06
N ALA A 119 -8.90 -4.35 6.22
CA ALA A 119 -8.76 -4.97 7.53
C ALA A 119 -7.41 -4.69 8.19
N ALA A 120 -6.32 -4.70 7.41
CA ALA A 120 -4.99 -4.40 7.90
C ALA A 120 -4.82 -2.92 8.29
N LEU A 121 -5.46 -2.00 7.56
CA LEU A 121 -5.50 -0.59 7.93
C LEU A 121 -6.23 -0.39 9.27
N ASP A 122 -7.40 -1.00 9.44
CA ASP A 122 -8.17 -0.90 10.68
C ASP A 122 -7.38 -1.43 11.89
N GLU A 123 -6.70 -2.58 11.73
CA GLU A 123 -5.84 -3.14 12.77
C GLU A 123 -4.65 -2.24 13.10
N PHE A 124 -3.98 -1.73 12.06
CA PHE A 124 -2.84 -0.83 12.23
C PHE A 124 -3.22 0.48 12.93
N GLU A 125 -4.35 1.08 12.54
CA GLU A 125 -4.87 2.30 13.15
C GLU A 125 -5.23 2.09 14.62
N GLN A 126 -5.85 0.95 14.97
CA GLN A 126 -6.15 0.63 16.37
C GLN A 126 -4.87 0.48 17.21
N LEU A 127 -3.87 -0.24 16.71
CA LEU A 127 -2.59 -0.39 17.41
C LEU A 127 -1.88 0.96 17.60
N LYS A 128 -2.02 1.85 16.62
CA LYS A 128 -1.46 3.20 16.67
C LYS A 128 -2.17 4.06 17.71
N ILE A 129 -3.49 3.98 17.81
CA ILE A 129 -4.26 4.64 18.87
C ILE A 129 -3.78 4.13 20.24
N ASP A 130 -3.72 2.82 20.44
CA ASP A 130 -3.30 2.22 21.70
C ASP A 130 -1.90 2.69 22.11
N LEU A 131 -0.95 2.77 21.17
CA LEU A 131 0.40 3.26 21.45
C LEU A 131 0.45 4.75 21.84
N LEU A 132 -0.35 5.58 21.17
CA LEU A 132 -0.36 7.04 21.39
C LEU A 132 -1.16 7.46 22.63
N GLU A 133 -2.17 6.68 23.03
CA GLU A 133 -2.96 6.94 24.25
C GLU A 133 -2.26 6.46 25.53
N LEU A 134 -1.18 5.65 25.41
CA LEU A 134 -0.39 5.15 26.54
C LEU A 134 0.63 6.15 27.10
N GLU A 135 0.80 7.33 26.51
CA GLU A 135 1.59 8.40 27.16
C GLU A 135 0.71 9.06 28.25
N PRO A 136 0.97 8.80 29.55
CA PRO A 136 0.33 9.62 30.58
C PRO A 136 0.74 11.06 30.33
N LEU A 137 -0.24 11.96 30.23
CA LEU A 137 -0.01 13.38 30.46
C LEU A 137 0.74 13.44 31.78
N ASP A 138 2.02 13.84 31.76
CA ASP A 138 2.77 14.09 32.98
C ASP A 138 1.87 14.93 33.88
N GLU A 139 1.32 14.30 34.93
CA GLU A 139 0.50 14.95 35.93
C GLU A 139 1.35 16.11 36.43
N GLU A 140 0.82 17.32 36.26
CA GLU A 140 1.44 18.58 36.67
C GLU A 140 2.21 18.39 37.97
N ASP A 141 3.53 18.59 37.89
CA ASP A 141 4.46 18.66 39.01
C ASP A 141 3.78 19.44 40.14
N PRO A 142 3.46 18.82 41.29
CA PRO A 142 2.68 19.47 42.32
C PRO A 142 3.40 20.76 42.73
N LEU A 143 2.72 21.89 42.50
CA LEU A 143 3.23 23.22 42.86
C LEU A 143 3.88 23.16 44.25
N PRO A 144 5.11 23.68 44.43
CA PRO A 144 5.79 23.62 45.70
C PRO A 144 4.91 24.29 46.77
N PRO A 145 4.68 23.65 47.92
CA PRO A 145 3.82 24.21 48.95
C PRO A 145 4.48 25.46 49.54
N GLY A 146 3.89 26.62 49.26
CA GLY A 146 3.99 27.85 50.04
C GLY A 146 5.39 28.41 50.31
N VAL A 147 5.71 29.52 49.64
CA VAL A 147 6.66 30.53 50.14
C VAL A 147 5.97 31.87 50.18
#